data_AF-A0A424MFN2-F1
#
_entry.id   AF-A0A424MFN2-F1
#
_cell.length_a   1.000
_cell.length_b   1.000
_cell.length_c   1.000
_cell.angle_alpha   90.00
_cell.angle_beta   90.00
_cell.angle_gamma   90.00
#
_symmetry.space_group_name_H-M   'P 1'
#
loop_
_entity.id
_entity.type
_entity.pdbx_description
1 polymer ?
#
loop_
_entity_poly.entity_id
_entity_poly.type
_entity_poly.pdbx_seq_one_letter_code
_entity_poly.pdbx_strand_id
1 'polypeptide(L)'
;MAPAQAGQDLGVRPVGSRSLLSLRVEKGYGSWGREYSPEYWPQEVGLDKFIKVDKPEFAGRDAYIKLREKAPREKLVMLEIEANGADAVGGEPVFTLAGQAAGRITSGTYGHYVGKSLGLAMVKTDCLVAASEFDVAVLGQPHRAKLLERPPFDPKGLRLRG
;
A
#
# COMPACT_ATOMS: atom_id res chain seq x y z
N MET A 1 -20.65 22.36 -22.10
CA MET A 1 -21.32 21.05 -21.98
C MET A 1 -20.73 20.35 -20.78
N ALA A 2 -21.53 19.71 -19.90
CA ALA A 2 -20.98 19.01 -18.74
C ALA A 2 -20.19 17.77 -19.19
N PRO A 3 -19.11 17.36 -18.48
CA PRO A 3 -18.33 16.16 -18.83
C PRO A 3 -19.19 14.89 -19.00
N ALA A 4 -20.26 14.76 -18.21
CA ALA A 4 -21.21 13.64 -18.31
C ALA A 4 -22.03 13.64 -19.60
N GLN A 5 -22.33 14.82 -20.18
CA GLN A 5 -23.01 14.92 -21.47
C GLN A 5 -22.06 14.63 -22.63
N ALA A 6 -20.84 15.12 -22.55
CA ALA A 6 -19.83 14.94 -23.61
C ALA A 6 -19.36 13.49 -23.77
N GLY A 7 -19.53 12.63 -22.75
CA GLY A 7 -19.08 11.23 -22.76
C GLY A 7 -20.21 10.20 -22.76
N GLN A 8 -21.43 10.57 -23.18
CA GLN A 8 -22.58 9.64 -23.20
C GLN A 8 -22.35 8.45 -24.14
N ASP A 9 -21.76 8.71 -25.30
CA ASP A 9 -21.36 7.71 -26.30
C ASP A 9 -20.29 6.74 -25.78
N LEU A 10 -19.49 7.18 -24.80
CA LEU A 10 -18.46 6.38 -24.12
C LEU A 10 -18.99 5.65 -22.88
N GLY A 11 -20.27 5.82 -22.52
CA GLY A 11 -20.87 5.16 -21.36
C GLY A 11 -20.32 5.66 -20.01
N VAL A 12 -19.92 6.93 -19.92
CA VAL A 12 -19.43 7.55 -18.68
C VAL A 12 -20.42 7.41 -17.53
N ARG A 13 -19.92 7.06 -16.34
CA ARG A 13 -20.70 6.94 -15.11
C ARG A 13 -19.96 7.57 -13.93
N PRO A 14 -20.67 8.08 -12.91
CA PRO A 14 -20.04 8.49 -11.66
C PRO A 14 -19.30 7.32 -11.00
N VAL A 15 -18.17 7.62 -10.35
CA VAL A 15 -17.39 6.66 -9.57
C VAL A 15 -17.37 7.06 -8.10
N GLY A 16 -17.58 6.09 -7.21
CA GLY A 16 -17.60 6.31 -5.77
C GLY A 16 -16.22 6.20 -5.12
N SER A 17 -16.09 6.75 -3.91
CA SER A 17 -14.85 6.71 -3.12
C SER A 17 -14.37 5.30 -2.79
N ARG A 18 -15.28 4.34 -2.57
CA ARG A 18 -14.92 2.93 -2.33
C ARG A 18 -14.26 2.28 -3.56
N SER A 19 -14.74 2.60 -4.75
CA SER A 19 -14.10 2.15 -5.99
C SER A 19 -12.71 2.76 -6.13
N LEU A 20 -12.55 4.06 -5.84
CA LEU A 20 -11.23 4.72 -5.85
C LEU A 20 -10.26 4.11 -4.82
N LEU A 21 -10.75 3.76 -3.63
CA LEU A 21 -9.98 3.04 -2.61
C LEU A 21 -9.51 1.66 -3.13
N SER A 22 -10.40 0.88 -3.75
CA SER A 22 -10.05 -0.42 -4.34
C SER A 22 -8.98 -0.26 -5.41
N LEU A 23 -9.21 0.61 -6.40
CA LEU A 23 -8.31 0.84 -7.54
C LEU A 23 -6.91 1.33 -7.12
N ARG A 24 -6.81 2.21 -6.12
CA ARG A 24 -5.50 2.71 -5.67
C ARG A 24 -4.71 1.63 -4.91
N VAL A 25 -5.37 0.77 -4.15
CA VAL A 25 -4.71 -0.36 -3.47
C VAL A 25 -4.25 -1.39 -4.50
N GLU A 26 -5.02 -1.68 -5.55
CA GLU A 26 -4.59 -2.56 -6.64
C GLU A 26 -3.30 -2.09 -7.33
N LYS A 27 -3.06 -0.77 -7.36
CA LYS A 27 -1.81 -0.14 -7.83
C LYS A 27 -0.72 -0.04 -6.76
N GLY A 28 -0.99 -0.45 -5.52
CA GLY A 28 -0.08 -0.34 -4.39
C GLY A 28 0.16 1.11 -3.93
N TYR A 29 -0.74 2.04 -4.26
CA TYR A 29 -0.61 3.44 -3.88
C TYR A 29 -1.12 3.66 -2.46
N GLY A 30 -0.30 4.30 -1.63
CA GLY A 30 -0.70 4.72 -0.29
C GLY A 30 -1.55 5.99 -0.30
N SER A 31 -2.12 6.32 0.85
CA SER A 31 -2.86 7.56 1.10
C SER A 31 -2.26 8.32 2.28
N TRP A 32 -2.28 9.65 2.21
CA TRP A 32 -2.01 10.50 3.36
C TRP A 32 -3.01 10.23 4.49
N GLY A 33 -2.53 10.23 5.73
CA GLY A 33 -3.28 9.85 6.92
C GLY A 33 -3.44 8.35 7.14
N ARG A 34 -2.98 7.49 6.22
CA ARG A 34 -3.06 6.02 6.36
C ARG A 34 -1.69 5.36 6.23
N GLU A 35 -1.08 5.50 5.06
CA GLU A 35 0.27 5.03 4.78
C GLU A 35 1.29 6.15 4.89
N TYR A 36 0.89 7.41 4.64
CA TYR A 36 1.78 8.56 4.68
C TYR A 36 1.38 9.51 5.80
N SER A 37 2.33 9.87 6.65
CA SER A 37 2.15 10.84 7.74
C SER A 37 3.52 11.37 8.16
N PRO A 38 3.59 12.44 8.97
CA PRO A 38 4.85 12.92 9.53
C PRO A 38 5.58 11.91 10.45
N GLU A 39 4.93 10.80 10.83
CA GLU A 39 5.50 9.77 11.71
C GLU A 39 6.42 8.81 10.95
N TYR A 40 6.22 8.69 9.63
CA TYR A 40 6.97 7.80 8.76
C TYR A 40 8.10 8.51 8.04
N TRP A 41 9.23 7.84 7.93
CA TRP A 41 10.34 8.30 7.10
C TRP A 41 10.07 7.96 5.63
N PRO A 42 10.55 8.77 4.66
CA PRO A 42 10.29 8.52 3.25
C PRO A 42 10.70 7.13 2.76
N GLN A 43 11.81 6.59 3.27
CA GLN A 43 12.30 5.25 2.93
C GLN A 43 11.49 4.10 3.52
N GLU A 44 10.67 4.38 4.55
CA GLU A 44 9.76 3.39 5.14
C GLU A 44 8.54 3.19 4.25
N VAL A 45 8.14 4.22 3.50
CA VAL A 45 6.91 4.22 2.69
C VAL A 45 7.17 4.25 1.17
N GLY A 46 8.43 4.05 0.77
CA GLY A 46 8.85 4.00 -0.63
C GLY A 46 8.76 5.34 -1.38
N LEU A 47 8.77 6.47 -0.64
CA LEU A 47 8.73 7.82 -1.19
C LEU A 47 10.13 8.47 -1.32
N ASP A 48 11.15 7.86 -0.74
CA ASP A 48 12.55 8.27 -0.86
C ASP A 48 13.02 8.44 -2.31
N LYS A 49 12.59 7.55 -3.21
CA LYS A 49 12.88 7.63 -4.65
C LYS A 49 12.36 8.88 -5.36
N PHE A 50 11.41 9.60 -4.75
CA PHE A 50 10.85 10.84 -5.29
C PHE A 50 11.54 12.09 -4.72
N ILE A 51 12.49 11.93 -3.79
CA ILE A 51 13.21 13.05 -3.19
C ILE A 51 14.43 13.39 -4.03
N LYS A 52 14.39 14.57 -4.65
CA LYS A 52 15.47 15.11 -5.46
C LYS A 52 16.56 15.75 -4.58
N VAL A 53 17.49 14.94 -4.06
CA VAL A 53 18.54 15.38 -3.11
C VAL A 53 19.55 16.37 -3.68
N ASP A 54 19.73 16.36 -5.01
CA ASP A 54 20.56 17.30 -5.77
C ASP A 54 19.91 18.67 -5.94
N LYS A 55 18.62 18.83 -5.59
CA LYS A 55 18.00 20.15 -5.49
C LYS A 55 18.74 20.95 -4.41
N PRO A 56 19.23 22.18 -4.70
CA PRO A 56 20.03 22.96 -3.76
C PRO A 56 19.33 23.17 -2.42
N GLU A 57 18.05 23.53 -2.45
CA GLU A 57 17.27 23.83 -1.25
C GLU A 57 15.84 23.28 -1.33
N PHE A 58 15.38 22.72 -0.20
CA PHE A 58 13.98 22.42 0.07
C PHE A 58 13.76 22.27 1.58
N ALA A 59 12.52 22.47 2.03
CA ALA A 59 12.17 22.33 3.44
C ALA A 59 12.52 20.92 3.94
N GLY A 60 13.33 20.85 5.01
CA GLY A 60 13.75 19.58 5.62
C GLY A 60 14.93 18.87 4.94
N ARG A 61 15.61 19.50 3.97
CA ARG A 61 16.75 18.90 3.24
C ARG A 61 17.84 18.33 4.15
N ASP A 62 18.41 19.14 5.02
CA ASP A 62 19.54 18.71 5.86
C ASP A 62 19.14 17.64 6.86
N ALA A 63 17.91 17.70 7.37
CA ALA A 63 17.34 16.66 8.23
C ALA A 63 17.20 15.33 7.47
N TYR A 64 16.68 15.38 6.24
CA TYR A 64 16.54 14.19 5.40
C TYR A 64 17.89 13.58 5.00
N ILE A 65 18.91 14.40 4.69
CA ILE A 65 20.26 13.91 4.36
C ILE A 65 20.87 13.11 5.52
N LYS A 66 20.66 13.55 6.77
CA LYS A 66 21.11 12.77 7.94
C LYS A 66 20.24 11.53 8.17
N LEU A 67 18.96 11.62 7.85
CA LEU A 67 17.99 10.55 8.10
C LEU A 67 18.13 9.39 7.11
N ARG A 68 18.41 9.66 5.83
CA ARG A 68 18.41 8.66 4.76
C ARG A 68 19.47 7.56 4.93
N GLU A 69 20.52 7.82 5.71
CA GLU A 69 21.54 6.83 6.07
C GLU A 69 21.06 5.82 7.11
N LYS A 70 19.93 6.07 7.77
CA LYS A 70 19.34 5.15 8.73
C LYS A 70 18.51 4.10 8.00
N ALA A 71 18.70 2.84 8.41
CA ALA A 71 17.83 1.75 7.97
C ALA A 71 16.37 2.03 8.36
N PRO A 72 15.39 1.73 7.49
CA PRO A 72 13.97 1.88 7.80
C PRO A 72 13.59 0.97 8.96
N ARG A 73 12.78 1.47 9.90
CA ARG A 73 12.31 0.68 11.06
C ARG A 73 11.29 -0.36 10.62
N GLU A 74 10.45 0.05 9.67
CA GLU A 74 9.40 -0.72 9.05
C GLU A 74 9.30 -0.33 7.58
N LYS A 75 8.64 -1.16 6.78
CA LYS A 75 8.39 -0.90 5.36
C LYS A 75 6.91 -1.06 5.05
N LEU A 76 6.42 -0.16 4.21
CA LEU A 76 5.15 -0.29 3.53
C LEU A 76 5.26 -1.41 2.51
N VAL A 77 4.45 -2.44 2.69
CA VAL A 77 4.38 -3.61 1.82
C VAL A 77 2.95 -3.85 1.37
N MET A 78 2.78 -4.72 0.39
CA MET A 78 1.48 -5.15 -0.11
C MET A 78 1.32 -6.65 0.12
N LEU A 79 0.17 -7.03 0.67
CA LEU A 79 -0.20 -8.39 0.99
C LEU A 79 -1.43 -8.80 0.18
N GLU A 80 -1.42 -10.02 -0.35
CA GLU A 80 -2.61 -10.71 -0.84
C GLU A 80 -3.12 -11.64 0.27
N ILE A 81 -4.35 -11.47 0.71
CA ILE A 81 -4.90 -12.14 1.90
C ILE A 81 -5.90 -13.22 1.48
N GLU A 82 -5.80 -14.41 2.06
CA GLU A 82 -6.79 -15.48 1.93
C GLU A 82 -7.99 -15.20 2.85
N ALA A 83 -8.72 -14.13 2.53
CA ALA A 83 -9.74 -13.52 3.37
C ALA A 83 -11.00 -14.37 3.60
N ASN A 84 -11.25 -15.41 2.78
CA ASN A 84 -12.41 -16.31 2.91
C ASN A 84 -13.76 -15.59 3.13
N GLY A 85 -13.97 -14.46 2.46
CA GLY A 85 -15.19 -13.66 2.54
C GLY A 85 -15.17 -12.50 3.55
N ALA A 86 -14.07 -12.29 4.28
CA ALA A 86 -13.87 -11.16 5.19
C ALA A 86 -12.60 -10.40 4.82
N ASP A 87 -12.72 -9.36 3.97
CA ASP A 87 -11.58 -8.53 3.57
C ASP A 87 -11.07 -7.67 4.74
N ALA A 88 -9.75 -7.47 4.78
CA ALA A 88 -9.17 -6.47 5.67
C ALA A 88 -9.63 -5.05 5.28
N VAL A 89 -9.65 -4.14 6.26
CA VAL A 89 -10.08 -2.75 6.07
C VAL A 89 -9.00 -1.76 6.53
N GLY A 90 -8.26 -2.11 7.58
CA GLY A 90 -7.22 -1.29 8.21
C GLY A 90 -7.23 -1.43 9.73
N GLY A 91 -6.04 -1.60 10.31
CA GLY A 91 -5.83 -1.78 11.75
C GLY A 91 -5.62 -3.23 12.17
N GLU A 92 -5.88 -4.19 11.29
CA GLU A 92 -5.67 -5.62 11.55
C GLU A 92 -4.18 -5.90 11.83
N PRO A 93 -3.86 -6.63 12.91
CA PRO A 93 -2.47 -6.95 13.23
C PRO A 93 -1.92 -8.02 12.27
N VAL A 94 -0.65 -7.86 11.92
CA VAL A 94 0.13 -8.76 11.07
C VAL A 94 1.15 -9.50 11.93
N PHE A 95 1.23 -10.81 11.76
CA PHE A 95 2.14 -11.70 12.47
C PHE A 95 3.03 -12.46 11.49
N THR A 96 4.25 -12.78 11.91
CA THR A 96 5.05 -13.81 11.23
C THR A 96 4.38 -15.17 11.38
N LEU A 97 4.77 -16.13 10.54
CA LEU A 97 4.26 -17.52 10.67
C LEU A 97 4.63 -18.20 12.00
N ALA A 98 5.62 -17.66 12.71
CA ALA A 98 6.00 -18.10 14.05
C ALA A 98 5.17 -17.43 15.17
N GLY A 99 4.18 -16.59 14.81
CA GLY A 99 3.30 -15.90 15.76
C GLY A 99 3.88 -14.60 16.35
N GLN A 100 5.02 -14.12 15.87
CA GLN A 100 5.59 -12.85 16.32
C GLN A 100 4.86 -11.66 15.70
N ALA A 101 4.54 -10.64 16.50
CA ALA A 101 3.95 -9.40 16.01
C ALA A 101 4.88 -8.66 15.03
N ALA A 102 4.47 -8.60 13.77
CA ALA A 102 5.25 -8.10 12.64
C ALA A 102 4.81 -6.71 12.18
N GLY A 103 3.54 -6.34 12.34
CA GLY A 103 3.05 -5.07 11.82
C GLY A 103 1.54 -4.92 11.88
N ARG A 104 0.99 -4.08 11.00
CA ARG A 104 -0.46 -3.89 10.84
C ARG A 104 -0.85 -3.58 9.41
N ILE A 105 -2.07 -3.94 9.03
CA ILE A 105 -2.72 -3.41 7.83
C ILE A 105 -3.02 -1.92 8.04
N THR A 106 -2.69 -1.10 7.05
CA THR A 106 -3.02 0.33 7.03
C THR A 106 -4.26 0.60 6.16
N SER A 107 -4.39 -0.15 5.07
CA SER A 107 -5.54 -0.10 4.16
C SER A 107 -5.81 -1.46 3.57
N GLY A 108 -7.03 -1.96 3.72
CA GLY A 108 -7.47 -3.19 3.06
C GLY A 108 -8.67 -2.95 2.14
N THR A 109 -8.83 -3.82 1.15
CA THR A 109 -9.97 -3.82 0.22
C THR A 109 -10.02 -5.11 -0.60
N TYR A 110 -11.18 -5.41 -1.18
CA TYR A 110 -11.26 -6.35 -2.29
C TYR A 110 -10.90 -5.63 -3.59
N GLY A 111 -9.86 -6.10 -4.27
CA GLY A 111 -9.46 -5.68 -5.60
C GLY A 111 -10.38 -6.31 -6.64
N HIS A 112 -11.40 -5.56 -7.08
CA HIS A 112 -12.41 -6.07 -8.01
C HIS A 112 -11.87 -6.37 -9.41
N TYR A 113 -10.81 -5.68 -9.84
CA TYR A 113 -10.20 -5.94 -11.15
C TYR A 113 -9.36 -7.22 -11.11
N VAL A 114 -8.63 -7.43 -10.01
CA VAL A 114 -7.70 -8.56 -9.87
C VAL A 114 -8.31 -9.78 -9.19
N GLY A 115 -9.49 -9.66 -8.60
CA GLY A 115 -10.22 -10.73 -7.92
C GLY A 115 -9.59 -11.19 -6.61
N LYS A 116 -8.94 -10.29 -5.87
CA LYS A 116 -8.12 -10.62 -4.69
C LYS A 116 -8.43 -9.74 -3.49
N SER A 117 -8.36 -10.29 -2.29
CA SER A 117 -8.29 -9.47 -1.08
C SER A 117 -6.87 -8.92 -0.93
N LEU A 118 -6.75 -7.60 -0.79
CA LEU A 118 -5.49 -6.90 -0.77
C LEU A 118 -5.38 -6.02 0.46
N GLY A 119 -4.18 -5.98 1.04
CA GLY A 119 -3.84 -5.10 2.15
C GLY A 119 -2.52 -4.39 1.90
N LEU A 120 -2.48 -3.08 2.09
CA LEU A 120 -1.25 -2.37 2.39
C LEU A 120 -0.96 -2.50 3.88
N ALA A 121 0.31 -2.73 4.22
CA ALA A 121 0.73 -2.97 5.59
C ALA A 121 2.05 -2.27 5.90
N MET A 122 2.18 -1.75 7.13
CA MET A 122 3.49 -1.42 7.69
C MET A 122 4.00 -2.64 8.43
N VAL A 123 5.14 -3.17 8.00
CA VAL A 123 5.77 -4.37 8.57
C VAL A 123 7.19 -4.05 8.98
N LYS A 124 7.58 -4.45 10.19
CA LYS A 124 8.94 -4.23 10.71
C LYS A 124 9.99 -4.83 9.78
N THR A 125 11.09 -4.12 9.56
CA THR A 125 12.12 -4.50 8.58
C THR A 125 12.76 -5.85 8.89
N ASP A 126 12.93 -6.19 10.17
CA ASP A 126 13.46 -7.47 10.62
C ASP A 126 12.56 -8.67 10.24
N CYS A 127 11.25 -8.47 10.26
CA CYS A 127 10.24 -9.48 9.92
C CYS A 127 10.13 -9.71 8.40
N LEU A 128 10.76 -8.87 7.56
CA LEU A 128 10.76 -9.02 6.10
C LEU A 128 11.95 -9.84 5.60
N VAL A 129 12.94 -10.13 6.44
CA VAL A 129 14.12 -10.91 6.04
C VAL A 129 13.70 -12.35 5.75
N ALA A 130 13.79 -12.74 4.48
CA ALA A 130 13.39 -14.07 3.97
C ALA A 130 11.89 -14.44 4.17
N ALA A 131 11.04 -13.47 4.47
CA ALA A 131 9.60 -13.71 4.57
C ALA A 131 8.94 -13.63 3.19
N SER A 132 8.19 -14.67 2.83
CA SER A 132 7.26 -14.66 1.68
C SER A 132 5.80 -14.56 2.11
N GLU A 133 5.51 -14.81 3.39
CA GLU A 133 4.16 -14.93 3.93
C GLU A 133 4.07 -14.43 5.37
N PHE A 134 2.86 -14.02 5.75
CA PHE A 134 2.45 -13.58 7.07
C PHE A 134 1.07 -14.13 7.40
N ASP A 135 0.67 -14.05 8.66
CA ASP A 135 -0.72 -14.21 9.06
C ASP A 135 -1.32 -12.85 9.45
N VAL A 136 -2.51 -12.55 8.94
CA VAL A 136 -3.25 -11.32 9.24
C VAL A 136 -4.49 -11.67 10.04
N ALA A 137 -4.66 -11.06 11.21
CA ALA A 137 -5.82 -11.34 12.05
C ALA A 137 -7.03 -10.51 11.60
N VAL A 138 -7.88 -11.08 10.75
CA VAL A 138 -9.13 -10.44 10.29
C VAL A 138 -10.28 -10.95 11.16
N LEU A 139 -11.04 -10.04 11.79
CA LEU A 139 -12.09 -10.37 12.76
C LEU A 139 -11.61 -11.32 13.87
N GLY A 140 -10.34 -11.20 14.28
CA GLY A 140 -9.71 -12.03 15.30
C GLY A 140 -9.29 -13.42 14.85
N GLN A 141 -9.48 -13.79 13.58
CA GLN A 141 -9.06 -15.06 13.00
C GLN A 141 -7.80 -14.87 12.14
N PRO A 142 -6.81 -15.78 12.21
CA PRO A 142 -5.64 -15.69 11.35
C PRO A 142 -5.99 -16.09 9.91
N HIS A 143 -5.64 -15.22 8.97
CA HIS A 143 -5.71 -15.48 7.53
C HIS A 143 -4.32 -15.42 6.93
N ARG A 144 -3.97 -16.43 6.12
CA ARG A 144 -2.69 -16.46 5.42
C ARG A 144 -2.62 -15.29 4.44
N ALA A 145 -1.48 -14.62 4.41
CA ALA A 145 -1.24 -13.50 3.51
C ALA A 145 0.12 -13.62 2.84
N LYS A 146 0.13 -13.53 1.51
CA LYS A 146 1.33 -13.57 0.69
C LYS A 146 1.89 -12.17 0.50
N LEU A 147 3.20 -12.01 0.73
CA LEU A 147 3.91 -10.79 0.40
C LEU A 147 4.03 -10.64 -1.12
N LEU A 148 3.53 -9.52 -1.66
CA LEU A 148 3.63 -9.19 -3.08
C LEU A 148 4.86 -8.34 -3.35
N GLU A 149 5.71 -8.79 -4.27
CA GLU A 149 6.87 -8.00 -4.76
C GLU A 149 6.41 -6.74 -5.50
N ARG A 150 5.27 -6.84 -6.20
CA ARG A 150 4.71 -5.77 -7.03
C ARG A 150 3.18 -5.74 -6.91
N PRO A 151 2.57 -4.57 -7.15
CA PRO A 151 1.12 -4.47 -7.22
C PRO A 151 0.55 -5.41 -8.31
N PRO A 152 -0.58 -6.08 -8.06
CA PRO A 152 -1.14 -7.06 -8.98
C PRO A 152 -1.73 -6.41 -10.25
N PHE A 153 -2.11 -5.12 -10.20
CA PHE A 153 -2.66 -4.42 -11.35
C PHE A 153 -1.63 -3.57 -12.10
N ASP A 154 -1.40 -3.92 -13.37
CA ASP A 154 -0.49 -3.22 -14.29
C ASP A 154 0.87 -2.87 -13.63
N PRO A 155 1.65 -3.89 -13.20
CA PRO A 155 2.90 -3.68 -12.45
C PRO A 155 3.97 -2.92 -13.26
N LYS A 156 3.86 -2.93 -14.60
CA LYS A 156 4.75 -2.19 -15.50
C LYS A 156 4.28 -0.75 -15.76
N GLY A 157 3.07 -0.40 -15.36
CA GLY A 157 2.50 0.93 -15.57
C GLY A 157 2.23 1.27 -17.03
N LEU A 158 2.03 0.27 -17.90
CA LEU A 158 1.92 0.50 -19.35
C LEU A 158 0.63 1.24 -19.70
N ARG A 159 -0.46 1.02 -18.94
CA ARG A 159 -1.73 1.72 -19.19
C ARG A 159 -1.67 3.22 -18.90
N LEU A 160 -0.73 3.65 -18.06
CA LEU A 160 -0.55 5.06 -17.72
C LEU A 160 0.43 5.78 -18.65
N ARG A 161 1.25 5.04 -19.42
CA ARG A 161 2.37 5.62 -20.18
C ARG A 161 2.07 5.84 -21.67
N GLY A 162 1.02 5.20 -22.20
CA GLY A 162 0.73 5.20 -23.64
C GLY A 162 1.55 4.15 -24.39
#